data_AF-A0A2W5YUK5-F1
#
_entry.id   AF-A0A2W5YUK5-F1
#
_cell.length_a   1.000
_cell.length_b   1.000
_cell.length_c   1.000
_cell.angle_alpha   90.00
_cell.angle_beta   90.00
_cell.angle_gamma   90.00
#
_symmetry.space_group_name_H-M   'P 1'
#
loop_
_entity.id
_entity.type
_entity.pdbx_description
1 polymer ?
#
loop_
_entity_poly.entity_id
_entity_poly.type
_entity_poly.pdbx_seq_one_letter_code
_entity_poly.pdbx_strand_id
1 'polypeptide(L)'
;MTELERALGDIAEVRDRLAAAQRFKGYSGLAAIISGIFALAAGVVQAVLIGMPRTVHDGRVYFAIWFVCCALSLAINYGAIAHWFVNDASARDRWQTRTVGFSILPAVLFGAALSLAMLRFEGIALLPGIWYGIYGIGLIASRLTVPRGVLLIGFAFLALGFVLLFVSASIALQPWTMAAGFGAGQIAIGILVVRERNEIPS
;
A
#
# COMPACT_ATOMS: atom_id res chain seq x y z
N MET A 1 -13.59 18.47 -46.61
CA MET A 1 -12.80 17.76 -45.59
C MET A 1 -11.72 16.97 -46.29
N THR A 2 -10.50 17.46 -46.25
CA THR A 2 -9.33 16.80 -46.85
C THR A 2 -8.83 15.69 -45.93
N GLU A 3 -8.23 14.63 -46.48
CA GLU A 3 -7.66 13.53 -45.68
C GLU A 3 -6.65 14.03 -44.62
N LEU A 4 -6.02 15.17 -44.88
CA LEU A 4 -5.12 15.86 -43.96
C LEU A 4 -5.83 16.37 -42.68
N GLU A 5 -7.03 16.94 -42.80
CA GLU A 5 -7.82 17.39 -41.63
C GLU A 5 -8.26 16.20 -40.77
N ARG A 6 -8.54 15.05 -41.41
CA ARG A 6 -8.93 13.81 -40.73
C ARG A 6 -7.74 13.16 -40.00
N ALA A 7 -6.58 13.10 -40.65
CA ALA A 7 -5.36 12.58 -40.04
C ALA A 7 -4.85 13.45 -38.89
N LEU A 8 -4.94 14.79 -39.00
CA LEU A 8 -4.60 15.70 -37.91
C LEU A 8 -5.60 15.59 -36.75
N GLY A 9 -6.88 15.37 -37.04
CA GLY A 9 -7.90 15.07 -36.03
C GLY A 9 -7.63 13.77 -35.27
N ASP A 10 -7.27 12.70 -35.98
CA ASP A 10 -6.93 11.40 -35.38
C ASP A 10 -5.66 11.49 -34.53
N ILE A 11 -4.64 12.24 -34.97
CA ILE A 11 -3.41 12.48 -34.19
C ILE A 11 -3.69 13.34 -32.96
N ALA A 12 -4.52 14.37 -33.07
CA ALA A 12 -4.94 15.19 -31.93
C ALA A 12 -5.76 14.36 -30.92
N GLU A 13 -6.64 13.48 -31.41
CA GLU A 13 -7.43 12.58 -30.57
C GLU A 13 -6.54 11.52 -29.89
N VAL A 14 -5.54 10.97 -30.58
CA VAL A 14 -4.55 10.07 -29.98
C VAL A 14 -3.68 10.81 -28.96
N ARG A 15 -3.26 12.05 -29.24
CA ARG A 15 -2.52 12.89 -28.30
C ARG A 15 -3.33 13.24 -27.06
N ASP A 16 -4.60 13.59 -27.21
CA ASP A 16 -5.49 13.87 -26.08
C ASP A 16 -5.79 12.59 -25.29
N ARG A 17 -5.94 11.44 -25.95
CA ARG A 17 -6.06 10.14 -25.28
C ARG A 17 -4.79 9.76 -24.51
N LEU A 18 -3.61 10.10 -25.04
CA LEU A 18 -2.31 9.89 -24.38
C LEU A 18 -2.08 10.89 -23.23
N ALA A 19 -2.44 12.16 -23.42
CA ALA A 19 -2.32 13.22 -22.41
C ALA A 19 -3.35 13.07 -21.27
N ALA A 20 -4.54 12.52 -21.54
CA ALA A 20 -5.52 12.20 -20.52
C ALA A 20 -5.10 11.00 -19.65
N ALA A 21 -4.41 10.01 -20.21
CA ALA A 21 -3.83 8.90 -19.46
C ALA A 21 -2.65 9.29 -18.54
N GLN A 22 -2.08 10.49 -18.73
CA GLN A 22 -0.90 11.00 -18.01
C GLN A 22 -1.23 11.62 -16.63
N ARG A 23 -2.47 12.03 -16.37
CA ARG A 23 -2.77 12.95 -15.24
C ARG A 23 -3.01 12.28 -13.88
N PHE A 24 -2.97 10.95 -13.80
CA PHE A 24 -3.51 10.23 -12.63
C PHE A 24 -2.51 9.86 -11.52
N LYS A 25 -1.21 9.70 -11.77
CA LYS A 25 -0.39 8.84 -10.86
C LYS A 25 0.27 9.52 -9.65
N GLY A 26 0.14 10.84 -9.48
CA GLY A 26 0.91 11.60 -8.48
C GLY A 26 0.47 11.39 -7.02
N TYR A 27 -0.83 11.24 -6.77
CA TYR A 27 -1.37 11.21 -5.40
C TYR A 27 -1.06 9.89 -4.66
N SER A 28 -0.99 8.77 -5.38
CA SER A 28 -0.71 7.45 -4.80
C SER A 28 0.72 7.33 -4.29
N GLY A 29 1.71 7.92 -4.98
CA GLY A 29 3.11 7.88 -4.54
C GLY A 29 3.35 8.66 -3.24
N LEU A 30 2.80 9.87 -3.13
CA LEU A 30 2.88 10.66 -1.89
C LEU A 30 2.12 10.00 -0.73
N ALA A 31 0.92 9.45 -1.00
CA ALA A 31 0.14 8.71 -0.01
C ALA A 31 0.92 7.50 0.56
N ALA A 32 1.67 6.77 -0.28
CA ALA A 32 2.56 5.71 0.16
C ALA A 32 3.69 6.24 1.06
N ILE A 33 4.37 7.32 0.68
CA ILE A 33 5.43 7.92 1.52
C ILE A 33 4.88 8.32 2.90
N ILE A 34 3.73 9.00 2.93
CA ILE A 34 3.07 9.39 4.20
C ILE A 34 2.71 8.16 5.03
N SER A 35 2.25 7.08 4.40
CA SER A 35 1.97 5.81 5.09
C SER A 35 3.21 5.19 5.71
N GLY A 36 4.36 5.30 5.04
CA GLY A 36 5.65 4.89 5.61
C GLY A 36 6.07 5.73 6.81
N ILE A 37 5.84 7.05 6.76
CA ILE A 37 6.08 7.94 7.91
C ILE A 37 5.18 7.54 9.10
N PHE A 38 3.91 7.22 8.85
CA PHE A 38 3.01 6.71 9.89
C PHE A 38 3.50 5.40 10.49
N ALA A 39 4.00 4.46 9.68
CA ALA A 39 4.57 3.21 10.19
C ALA A 39 5.81 3.44 11.07
N LEU A 40 6.69 4.38 10.69
CA LEU A 40 7.84 4.76 11.51
C LEU A 40 7.40 5.41 12.83
N ALA A 41 6.43 6.34 12.79
CA ALA A 41 5.87 6.96 13.97
C ALA A 41 5.19 5.94 14.90
N ALA A 42 4.44 4.99 14.33
CA ALA A 42 3.83 3.89 15.08
C ALA A 42 4.88 3.01 15.78
N GLY A 43 6.04 2.77 15.13
CA GLY A 43 7.18 2.09 15.74
C GLY A 43 7.74 2.83 16.94
N VAL A 44 7.89 4.16 16.86
CA VAL A 44 8.31 5.01 17.99
C VAL A 44 7.28 4.94 19.12
N VAL A 45 5.99 5.08 18.79
CA VAL A 45 4.90 4.97 19.76
C VAL A 45 4.91 3.61 20.46
N GLN A 46 5.08 2.51 19.72
CA GLN A 46 5.20 1.18 20.29
C GLN A 46 6.41 1.08 21.22
N ALA A 47 7.58 1.55 20.78
CA ALA A 47 8.80 1.49 21.56
C ALA A 47 8.68 2.24 22.90
N VAL A 48 8.02 3.39 22.91
CA VAL A 48 7.81 4.23 24.10
C VAL A 48 6.73 3.66 25.03
N LEU A 49 5.60 3.20 24.49
CA LEU A 49 4.45 2.79 25.31
C LEU A 49 4.60 1.39 25.89
N ILE A 50 5.09 0.43 25.09
CA ILE A 50 5.07 -0.99 25.47
C ILE A 50 6.38 -1.74 25.19
N GLY A 51 7.26 -1.19 24.34
CA GLY A 51 8.46 -1.88 23.91
C GLY A 51 8.14 -3.23 23.25
N MET A 52 8.61 -4.32 23.85
CA MET A 52 8.25 -5.69 23.47
C MET A 52 7.03 -6.15 24.28
N PRO A 53 5.90 -6.51 23.65
CA PRO A 53 4.73 -7.04 24.33
C PRO A 53 5.05 -8.30 25.16
N ARG A 54 4.65 -8.32 26.43
CA ARG A 54 4.84 -9.46 27.34
C ARG A 54 3.54 -9.95 27.96
N THR A 55 2.54 -9.09 28.05
CA THR A 55 1.23 -9.39 28.64
C THR A 55 0.11 -9.39 27.61
N VAL A 56 -1.04 -9.96 27.97
CA VAL A 56 -2.27 -9.88 27.14
C VAL A 56 -2.69 -8.43 26.91
N HIS A 57 -2.50 -7.55 27.90
CA HIS A 57 -2.77 -6.13 27.76
C HIS A 57 -1.86 -5.48 26.72
N ASP A 58 -0.55 -5.76 26.77
CA ASP A 58 0.42 -5.24 25.79
C ASP A 58 0.08 -5.70 24.38
N GLY A 59 -0.38 -6.95 24.22
CA GLY A 59 -0.85 -7.47 22.92
C GLY A 59 -2.02 -6.68 22.34
N ARG A 60 -2.97 -6.23 23.18
CA ARG A 60 -4.09 -5.36 22.76
C ARG A 60 -3.62 -3.96 22.39
N VAL A 61 -2.68 -3.39 23.15
CA VAL A 61 -2.09 -2.08 22.84
C VAL A 61 -1.29 -2.13 21.55
N TYR A 62 -0.49 -3.19 21.36
CA TYR A 62 0.25 -3.47 20.13
C TYR A 62 -0.69 -3.54 18.92
N PHE A 63 -1.76 -4.33 19.01
CA PHE A 63 -2.79 -4.40 17.98
C PHE A 63 -3.37 -3.01 17.70
N ALA A 64 -3.76 -2.26 18.72
CA ALA A 64 -4.40 -0.95 18.54
C ALA A 64 -3.48 0.04 17.81
N ILE A 65 -2.19 0.09 18.16
CA ILE A 65 -1.20 0.95 17.50
C ILE A 65 -1.13 0.62 16.00
N TRP A 66 -0.92 -0.64 15.65
CA TRP A 66 -0.75 -1.06 14.26
C TRP A 66 -2.04 -0.99 13.46
N PHE A 67 -3.18 -1.29 14.09
CA PHE A 67 -4.49 -1.21 13.46
C PHE A 67 -4.90 0.25 13.16
N VAL A 68 -4.66 1.17 14.10
CA VAL A 68 -4.86 2.61 13.87
C VAL A 68 -3.92 3.12 12.78
N CYS A 69 -2.63 2.73 12.81
CA CYS A 69 -1.68 3.07 11.75
C CYS A 69 -2.18 2.59 10.38
N CYS A 70 -2.62 1.33 10.28
CA CYS A 70 -3.18 0.76 9.06
C CYS A 70 -4.42 1.53 8.59
N ALA A 71 -5.35 1.84 9.49
CA ALA A 71 -6.57 2.59 9.17
C ALA A 71 -6.25 4.00 8.65
N LEU A 72 -5.30 4.71 9.26
CA LEU A 72 -4.84 6.03 8.80
C LEU A 72 -4.18 5.95 7.42
N SER A 73 -3.30 4.97 7.20
CA SER A 73 -2.69 4.73 5.89
C SER A 73 -3.73 4.43 4.81
N LEU A 74 -4.72 3.58 5.12
CA LEU A 74 -5.82 3.27 4.20
C LEU A 74 -6.66 4.52 3.91
N ALA A 75 -7.00 5.31 4.94
CA ALA A 75 -7.77 6.53 4.77
C ALA A 75 -7.05 7.55 3.86
N ILE A 76 -5.73 7.69 3.98
CA ILE A 76 -4.96 8.58 3.10
C ILE A 76 -4.89 8.01 1.67
N ASN A 77 -4.57 6.73 1.50
CA ASN A 77 -4.45 6.13 0.17
C ASN A 77 -5.79 6.08 -0.58
N TYR A 78 -6.84 5.58 0.07
CA TYR A 78 -8.17 5.48 -0.53
C TYR A 78 -8.89 6.82 -0.56
N GLY A 79 -8.66 7.72 0.41
CA GLY A 79 -9.18 9.08 0.39
C GLY A 79 -8.61 9.89 -0.77
N ALA A 80 -7.32 9.75 -1.05
CA ALA A 80 -6.69 10.32 -2.24
C ALA A 80 -7.33 9.80 -3.54
N ILE A 81 -7.55 8.48 -3.63
CA ILE A 81 -8.21 7.85 -4.78
C ILE A 81 -9.67 8.32 -4.91
N ALA A 82 -10.42 8.40 -3.81
CA ALA A 82 -11.82 8.80 -3.80
C ALA A 82 -12.00 10.29 -4.14
N HIS A 83 -11.16 11.17 -3.57
CA HIS A 83 -11.15 12.59 -3.89
C HIS A 83 -10.86 12.82 -5.37
N TRP A 84 -9.88 12.09 -5.92
CA TRP A 84 -9.62 12.10 -7.36
C TRP A 84 -10.85 11.59 -8.15
N PHE A 85 -11.47 10.50 -7.70
CA PHE A 85 -12.59 9.86 -8.41
C PHE A 85 -13.82 10.78 -8.50
N VAL A 86 -14.08 11.56 -7.47
CA VAL A 86 -15.22 12.49 -7.41
C VAL A 86 -14.97 13.74 -8.26
N ASN A 87 -13.73 14.25 -8.27
CA ASN A 87 -13.44 15.56 -8.84
C ASN A 87 -12.89 15.53 -10.28
N ASP A 88 -12.16 14.48 -10.67
CA ASP A 88 -11.34 14.47 -11.90
C ASP A 88 -11.63 13.28 -12.84
N ALA A 89 -12.53 12.35 -12.48
CA ALA A 89 -12.69 11.09 -13.22
C ALA A 89 -13.51 11.22 -14.51
N SER A 90 -12.90 10.86 -15.65
CA SER A 90 -13.60 10.60 -16.91
C SER A 90 -14.32 9.24 -16.90
N ALA A 91 -15.30 9.02 -17.80
CA ALA A 91 -16.12 7.81 -17.84
C ALA A 91 -15.35 6.49 -18.10
N ARG A 92 -14.18 6.56 -18.73
CA ARG A 92 -13.32 5.38 -19.01
C ARG A 92 -12.31 5.11 -17.89
N ASP A 93 -11.81 6.13 -17.19
CA ASP A 93 -10.95 5.96 -16.01
C ASP A 93 -11.67 5.24 -14.87
N ARG A 94 -12.99 5.38 -14.80
CA ARG A 94 -13.86 4.67 -13.85
C ARG A 94 -13.82 3.14 -14.00
N TRP A 95 -13.46 2.60 -15.17
CA TRP A 95 -13.40 1.15 -15.39
C TRP A 95 -12.03 0.56 -15.04
N GLN A 96 -10.95 1.28 -15.36
CA GLN A 96 -9.57 0.84 -15.10
C GLN A 96 -9.22 0.97 -13.62
N THR A 97 -9.58 2.09 -12.97
CA THR A 97 -9.31 2.35 -11.54
C THR A 97 -10.08 1.40 -10.61
N ARG A 98 -11.27 0.96 -11.03
CA ARG A 98 -12.12 0.00 -10.31
C ARG A 98 -11.52 -1.40 -10.24
N THR A 99 -10.57 -1.72 -11.13
CA THR A 99 -9.86 -3.01 -11.13
C THR A 99 -8.58 -2.96 -10.29
N VAL A 100 -7.93 -1.78 -10.19
CA VAL A 100 -6.61 -1.61 -9.55
C VAL A 100 -6.69 -1.28 -8.06
N GLY A 101 -7.53 -0.31 -7.66
CA GLY A 101 -7.61 0.11 -6.25
C GLY A 101 -8.25 -0.93 -5.34
N PHE A 102 -9.09 -1.78 -5.91
CA PHE A 102 -9.82 -2.83 -5.21
C PHE A 102 -9.13 -4.19 -5.20
N SER A 103 -8.06 -4.42 -5.97
CA SER A 103 -7.40 -5.74 -6.00
C SER A 103 -6.76 -6.12 -4.66
N ILE A 104 -6.22 -5.14 -3.94
CA ILE A 104 -5.59 -5.34 -2.62
C ILE A 104 -6.62 -5.30 -1.48
N LEU A 105 -7.81 -4.74 -1.70
CA LEU A 105 -8.80 -4.52 -0.66
C LEU A 105 -9.29 -5.84 0.00
N PRO A 106 -9.62 -6.91 -0.75
CA PRO A 106 -9.96 -8.21 -0.15
C PRO A 106 -8.84 -8.75 0.75
N ALA A 107 -7.58 -8.58 0.33
CA ALA A 107 -6.42 -9.02 1.09
C ALA A 107 -6.32 -8.26 2.42
N VAL A 108 -6.47 -6.93 2.39
CA VAL A 108 -6.47 -6.06 3.58
C VAL A 108 -7.64 -6.39 4.51
N LEU A 109 -8.86 -6.56 3.97
CA LEU A 109 -10.04 -6.91 4.76
C LEU A 109 -9.87 -8.26 5.46
N PHE A 110 -9.31 -9.24 4.75
CA PHE A 110 -9.00 -10.55 5.33
C PHE A 110 -7.91 -10.46 6.40
N GLY A 111 -6.86 -9.66 6.16
CA GLY A 111 -5.83 -9.37 7.17
C GLY A 111 -6.40 -8.73 8.43
N ALA A 112 -7.33 -7.78 8.29
CA ALA A 112 -8.04 -7.18 9.42
C ALA A 112 -8.87 -8.22 10.21
N ALA A 113 -9.62 -9.09 9.51
CA ALA A 113 -10.37 -10.17 10.14
C ALA A 113 -9.45 -11.16 10.90
N LEU A 114 -8.32 -11.55 10.30
CA LEU A 114 -7.32 -12.39 10.97
C LEU A 114 -6.71 -11.70 12.20
N SER A 115 -6.46 -10.40 12.11
CA SER A 115 -5.93 -9.62 13.23
C SER A 115 -6.90 -9.61 14.42
N LEU A 116 -8.21 -9.49 14.15
CA LEU A 116 -9.25 -9.60 15.18
C LEU A 116 -9.33 -11.02 15.77
N ALA A 117 -9.20 -12.06 14.93
CA ALA A 117 -9.13 -13.44 15.40
C ALA A 117 -7.91 -13.67 16.31
N MET A 118 -6.76 -13.08 16.01
CA MET A 118 -5.55 -13.19 16.84
C MET A 118 -5.74 -12.61 18.24
N LEU A 119 -6.51 -11.54 18.39
CA LEU A 119 -6.87 -11.02 19.72
C LEU A 119 -7.70 -12.04 20.52
N ARG A 120 -8.53 -12.82 19.84
CA ARG A 120 -9.39 -13.83 20.47
C ARG A 120 -8.65 -15.10 20.85
N PHE A 121 -7.65 -15.49 20.06
CA PHE A 121 -6.89 -16.73 20.22
C PHE A 121 -5.45 -16.52 20.73
N GLU A 122 -5.14 -15.31 21.21
CA GLU A 122 -3.83 -14.94 21.78
C GLU A 122 -2.65 -15.12 20.80
N GLY A 123 -2.93 -15.11 19.50
CA GLY A 123 -1.96 -15.33 18.41
C GLY A 123 -1.23 -14.07 17.95
N ILE A 124 -1.09 -13.04 18.79
CA ILE A 124 -0.62 -11.71 18.35
C ILE A 124 0.80 -11.73 17.76
N ALA A 125 1.64 -12.69 18.16
CA ALA A 125 2.98 -12.89 17.64
C ALA A 125 3.02 -13.16 16.12
N LEU A 126 1.93 -13.69 15.56
CA LEU A 126 1.82 -13.99 14.13
C LEU A 126 1.43 -12.75 13.29
N LEU A 127 0.98 -11.66 13.95
CA LEU A 127 0.46 -10.47 13.27
C LEU A 127 1.44 -9.89 12.24
N PRO A 128 2.74 -9.70 12.55
CA PRO A 128 3.69 -9.19 11.56
C PRO A 128 3.78 -10.11 10.35
N GLY A 129 4.02 -11.41 10.57
CA GLY A 129 4.19 -12.37 9.48
C GLY A 129 3.00 -12.40 8.52
N ILE A 130 1.77 -12.37 9.06
CA ILE A 130 0.55 -12.31 8.26
C ILE A 130 0.46 -11.01 7.47
N TRP A 131 0.67 -9.85 8.10
CA TRP A 131 0.56 -8.56 7.40
C TRP A 131 1.61 -8.39 6.31
N TYR A 132 2.85 -8.81 6.56
CA TYR A 132 3.90 -8.82 5.54
C TYR A 132 3.52 -9.74 4.37
N GLY A 133 3.05 -10.96 4.65
CA GLY A 133 2.65 -11.93 3.64
C GLY A 133 1.46 -11.46 2.80
N ILE A 134 0.37 -11.03 3.43
CA ILE A 134 -0.85 -10.55 2.77
C ILE A 134 -0.56 -9.31 1.93
N TYR A 135 0.23 -8.36 2.46
CA TYR A 135 0.60 -7.16 1.71
C TYR A 135 1.48 -7.51 0.49
N GLY A 136 2.47 -8.39 0.66
CA GLY A 136 3.30 -8.89 -0.43
C GLY A 136 2.48 -9.58 -1.55
N ILE A 137 1.55 -10.47 -1.17
CA ILE A 137 0.62 -11.11 -2.12
C ILE A 137 -0.24 -10.06 -2.82
N GLY A 138 -0.76 -9.08 -2.10
CA GLY A 138 -1.56 -7.99 -2.66
C GLY A 138 -0.81 -7.16 -3.71
N LEU A 139 0.48 -6.85 -3.47
CA LEU A 139 1.34 -6.18 -4.44
C LEU A 139 1.59 -7.04 -5.69
N ILE A 140 1.88 -8.34 -5.51
CA ILE A 140 2.14 -9.27 -6.61
C ILE A 140 0.86 -9.52 -7.43
N ALA A 141 -0.30 -9.62 -6.78
CA ALA A 141 -1.59 -9.74 -7.45
C ALA A 141 -1.91 -8.49 -8.30
N SER A 142 -1.42 -7.33 -7.86
CA SER A 142 -1.56 -6.04 -8.55
C SER A 142 -0.47 -5.81 -9.61
N ARG A 143 0.26 -6.85 -10.06
CA ARG A 143 1.39 -6.74 -11.01
C ARG A 143 1.07 -6.08 -12.34
N LEU A 144 -0.19 -6.10 -12.78
CA LEU A 144 -0.60 -5.49 -14.05
C LEU A 144 -0.72 -3.96 -13.95
N THR A 145 -0.62 -3.41 -12.73
CA THR A 145 -1.02 -2.04 -12.43
C THR A 145 0.03 -1.25 -11.67
N VAL A 146 0.96 -1.94 -10.97
CA VAL A 146 2.06 -1.32 -10.22
C VAL A 146 3.37 -1.30 -11.03
N PRO A 147 4.28 -0.34 -10.76
CA PRO A 147 5.61 -0.32 -11.38
C PRO A 147 6.35 -1.65 -11.18
N ARG A 148 7.15 -2.08 -12.15
CA ARG A 148 7.92 -3.34 -12.05
C ARG A 148 8.82 -3.37 -10.81
N GLY A 149 9.39 -2.23 -10.41
CA GLY A 149 10.21 -2.12 -9.20
C GLY A 149 9.43 -2.43 -7.90
N VAL A 150 8.12 -2.19 -7.86
CA VAL A 150 7.27 -2.49 -6.70
C VAL A 150 7.09 -3.98 -6.50
N LEU A 151 7.22 -4.80 -7.55
CA LEU A 151 7.13 -6.26 -7.43
C LEU A 151 8.28 -6.85 -6.62
N LEU A 152 9.49 -6.31 -6.75
CA LEU A 152 10.63 -6.74 -5.93
C LEU A 152 10.35 -6.49 -4.43
N ILE A 153 9.74 -5.35 -4.11
CA ILE A 153 9.28 -5.05 -2.75
C ILE A 153 8.20 -6.05 -2.33
N GLY A 154 7.23 -6.35 -3.19
CA GLY A 154 6.20 -7.37 -2.92
C GLY A 154 6.79 -8.75 -2.57
N PHE A 155 7.79 -9.22 -3.32
CA PHE A 155 8.49 -10.47 -3.01
C PHE A 155 9.29 -10.40 -1.71
N ALA A 156 9.95 -9.28 -1.44
CA ALA A 156 10.66 -9.08 -0.18
C ALA A 156 9.70 -9.11 1.02
N PHE A 157 8.54 -8.46 0.92
CA PHE A 157 7.47 -8.51 1.92
C PHE A 157 6.98 -9.94 2.13
N LEU A 158 6.74 -10.68 1.05
CA LEU A 158 6.29 -12.07 1.15
C LEU A 158 7.33 -12.97 1.84
N ALA A 159 8.60 -12.84 1.47
CA ALA A 159 9.70 -13.59 2.08
C ALA A 159 9.86 -13.26 3.57
N LEU A 160 9.82 -11.97 3.93
CA LEU A 160 9.84 -11.52 5.32
C LEU A 160 8.62 -12.03 6.09
N GLY A 161 7.44 -12.00 5.48
CA GLY A 161 6.22 -12.55 6.07
C GLY A 161 6.37 -14.03 6.40
N PHE A 162 6.88 -14.82 5.46
CA PHE A 162 7.17 -16.23 5.68
C PHE A 162 8.13 -16.44 6.85
N VAL A 163 9.28 -15.75 6.87
CA VAL A 163 10.24 -15.85 7.97
C VAL A 163 9.58 -15.47 9.31
N LEU A 164 8.86 -14.34 9.36
CA LEU A 164 8.24 -13.83 10.57
C LEU A 164 7.13 -14.74 11.14
N LEU A 165 6.56 -15.64 10.35
CA LEU A 165 5.60 -16.65 10.85
C LEU A 165 6.27 -17.75 11.69
N PHE A 166 7.59 -17.96 11.53
CA PHE A 166 8.32 -19.05 12.19
C PHE A 166 9.37 -18.57 13.20
N VAL A 167 9.60 -17.26 13.34
CA VAL A 167 10.48 -16.71 14.38
C VAL A 167 9.75 -16.59 15.73
N SER A 168 10.52 -16.49 16.80
CA SER A 168 9.98 -16.26 18.14
C SER A 168 9.26 -14.92 18.25
N ALA A 169 8.28 -14.84 19.17
CA ALA A 169 7.59 -13.60 19.51
C ALA A 169 8.56 -12.48 19.96
N SER A 170 9.70 -12.85 20.55
CA SER A 170 10.77 -11.92 20.94
C SER A 170 11.44 -11.20 19.78
N ILE A 171 11.33 -11.72 18.56
CA ILE A 171 11.81 -11.07 17.34
C ILE A 171 10.63 -10.45 16.59
N ALA A 172 9.54 -11.20 16.41
CA ALA A 172 8.40 -10.75 15.62
C ALA A 172 7.78 -9.44 16.18
N LEU A 173 7.66 -9.32 17.50
CA LEU A 173 6.98 -8.20 18.15
C LEU A 173 7.91 -7.03 18.49
N GLN A 174 9.17 -7.04 18.04
CA GLN A 174 10.07 -5.92 18.24
C GLN A 174 9.51 -4.64 17.57
N PRO A 175 9.68 -3.46 18.19
CA PRO A 175 9.14 -2.20 17.63
C PRO A 175 9.62 -1.89 16.21
N TRP A 176 10.85 -2.30 15.89
CA TRP A 176 11.42 -2.09 14.56
C TRP A 176 10.89 -3.07 13.51
N THR A 177 10.32 -4.22 13.89
CA THR A 177 9.96 -5.27 12.92
C THR A 177 8.92 -4.79 11.93
N MET A 178 7.81 -4.22 12.40
CA MET A 178 6.80 -3.66 11.49
C MET A 178 7.20 -2.27 11.01
N ALA A 179 7.81 -1.44 11.86
CA ALA A 179 8.17 -0.07 11.52
C ALA A 179 9.21 0.02 10.40
N ALA A 180 10.25 -0.81 10.46
CA ALA A 180 11.32 -0.78 9.46
C ALA A 180 10.82 -1.28 8.11
N GLY A 181 10.16 -2.43 8.02
CA GLY A 181 9.74 -2.95 6.71
C GLY A 181 8.51 -2.25 6.13
N PHE A 182 7.48 -1.90 6.92
CA PHE A 182 6.39 -1.06 6.39
C PHE A 182 6.86 0.38 6.14
N GLY A 183 7.66 0.97 7.02
CA GLY A 183 8.22 2.31 6.82
C GLY A 183 9.08 2.40 5.56
N ALA A 184 10.15 1.60 5.50
CA ALA A 184 11.05 1.59 4.35
C ALA A 184 10.34 1.11 3.08
N GLY A 185 9.49 0.08 3.19
CA GLY A 185 8.73 -0.47 2.08
C GLY A 185 7.78 0.54 1.45
N GLN A 186 6.95 1.21 2.25
CA GLN A 186 6.00 2.21 1.75
C GLN A 186 6.71 3.44 1.16
N ILE A 187 7.79 3.90 1.79
CA ILE A 187 8.60 5.01 1.26
C ILE A 187 9.23 4.60 -0.08
N ALA A 188 9.82 3.41 -0.17
CA ALA A 188 10.42 2.91 -1.40
C ALA A 188 9.38 2.75 -2.52
N ILE A 189 8.19 2.21 -2.22
CA ILE A 189 7.07 2.13 -3.16
C ILE A 189 6.72 3.54 -3.66
N GLY A 190 6.53 4.49 -2.75
CA GLY A 190 6.19 5.86 -3.12
C GLY A 190 7.25 6.54 -3.98
N ILE A 191 8.53 6.35 -3.67
CA ILE A 191 9.65 6.86 -4.48
C ILE A 191 9.65 6.22 -5.87
N LEU A 192 9.46 4.90 -5.98
CA LEU A 192 9.42 4.20 -7.27
C LEU A 192 8.25 4.67 -8.14
N VAL A 193 7.08 4.85 -7.53
CA VAL A 193 5.90 5.41 -8.22
C VAL A 193 6.15 6.84 -8.70
N VAL A 194 6.81 7.67 -7.90
CA VAL A 194 7.18 9.05 -8.28
C VAL A 194 8.27 9.08 -9.36
N ARG A 195 9.22 8.12 -9.35
CA ARG A 195 10.31 8.05 -10.35
C ARG A 195 9.83 7.58 -11.72
N GLU A 196 9.05 6.49 -11.79
CA GLU A 196 8.50 5.98 -13.06
C GLU A 196 7.65 7.03 -13.77
N ARG A 197 7.04 7.96 -13.01
CA ARG A 197 6.37 9.15 -13.57
C ARG A 197 7.36 10.08 -14.30
N ASN A 198 8.49 10.42 -13.70
CA ASN A 198 9.40 11.43 -14.25
C ASN A 198 10.13 10.94 -15.51
N GLU A 199 10.15 9.64 -15.76
CA GLU A 199 10.76 9.02 -16.94
C GLU A 199 9.84 9.03 -18.17
N ILE A 200 8.55 9.37 -18.02
CA ILE A 200 7.62 9.49 -19.14
C ILE A 200 7.56 10.98 -19.55
N PRO A 201 8.17 11.39 -20.68
CA PRO A 201 8.12 12.79 -21.13
C PRO A 201 6.69 13.20 -21.49
N SER A 202 6.31 14.40 -21.05
CA SER A 202 5.01 15.07 -21.26
C SER A 202 4.75 15.46 -22.71
#